data_AF-A0A1G6TEC4-F1
#
_entry.id   AF-A0A1G6TEC4-F1
#
_cell.length_a   1.000
_cell.length_b   1.000
_cell.length_c   1.000
_cell.angle_alpha   90.00
_cell.angle_beta   90.00
_cell.angle_gamma   90.00
#
_symmetry.space_group_name_H-M   'P 1'
#
loop_
_entity.id
_entity.type
_entity.pdbx_description
1 polymer ?
#
loop_
_entity_poly.entity_id
_entity_poly.type
_entity_poly.pdbx_seq_one_letter_code
_entity_poly.pdbx_strand_id
1 'polypeptide(L)'
;MAITLPAGAEPLLAHVGVEWPEVDEDVLAECQRAWGRWFGVAKDQRRDSDHAIATMEATNRSDGLTEFVRWWGRVGTEQGHLLLFAGIAQAMEMSLVASQAQIVVMKSAVLGCLPSMRLIYMSETVDFGPGADELVDAGTAAAYQQVEALKASMDIWLTVLSKLGVPVAGAEGLALGALAKVIRSRPIHASRERVQWHQRPIQERLASAQVWTGRGSSGKFPAWASPCAVLKRVDPQTGMVTNYAVYDAQGKIVRRVDLTGNAHPSAQRRDVPTPHTQFYSFNQHEGRYFISPDPDARPATPEEIP
;
A
#
# COMPACT_ATOMS: atom_id res chain seq x y z
N MET A 1 -9.26 -14.01 19.01
CA MET A 1 -9.82 -13.65 20.31
C MET A 1 -9.36 -12.23 20.56
N ALA A 2 -10.31 -11.29 20.58
CA ALA A 2 -10.02 -9.88 20.82
C ALA A 2 -9.30 -9.68 22.15
N ILE A 3 -8.28 -8.82 22.16
CA ILE A 3 -7.58 -8.47 23.39
C ILE A 3 -8.43 -7.43 24.12
N THR A 4 -8.80 -7.72 25.36
CA THR A 4 -9.64 -6.87 26.20
C THR A 4 -8.83 -6.20 27.29
N LEU A 5 -9.25 -5.00 27.68
CA LEU A 5 -8.70 -4.31 28.84
C LEU A 5 -9.07 -5.06 30.14
N PRO A 6 -8.14 -5.32 31.07
CA PRO A 6 -8.45 -5.91 32.36
C PRO A 6 -9.38 -5.02 33.18
N ALA A 7 -10.30 -5.64 33.92
CA ALA A 7 -11.22 -4.93 34.79
C ALA A 7 -10.46 -4.05 35.80
N GLY A 8 -10.86 -2.78 35.91
CA GLY A 8 -10.23 -1.81 36.83
C GLY A 8 -8.96 -1.13 36.30
N ALA A 9 -8.56 -1.37 35.05
CA ALA A 9 -7.43 -0.65 34.44
C ALA A 9 -7.82 0.72 33.86
N GLU A 10 -9.10 0.99 33.60
CA GLU A 10 -9.58 2.27 33.05
C GLU A 10 -9.18 3.49 33.88
N PRO A 11 -9.29 3.49 35.24
CA PRO A 11 -8.88 4.64 36.04
C PRO A 11 -7.38 4.90 35.98
N LEU A 12 -6.57 3.84 35.84
CA LEU A 12 -5.11 3.96 35.72
C LEU A 12 -4.73 4.58 34.38
N LEU A 13 -5.35 4.11 33.29
CA LEU A 13 -5.15 4.64 31.95
C LEU A 13 -5.54 6.13 31.86
N ALA A 14 -6.71 6.47 32.42
CA ALA A 14 -7.19 7.86 32.49
C ALA A 14 -6.23 8.77 33.28
N HIS A 15 -5.68 8.25 34.38
CA HIS A 15 -4.75 9.00 35.24
C HIS A 15 -3.43 9.35 34.53
N VAL A 16 -2.91 8.45 33.69
CA VAL A 16 -1.68 8.70 32.90
C VAL A 16 -1.94 9.24 31.49
N GLY A 17 -3.21 9.50 31.14
CA GLY A 17 -3.61 10.04 29.84
C GLY A 17 -3.39 9.10 28.65
N VAL A 18 -3.45 7.79 28.87
CA VAL A 18 -3.33 6.78 27.81
C VAL A 18 -4.73 6.26 27.44
N GLU A 19 -5.07 6.25 26.16
CA GLU A 19 -6.33 5.68 25.67
C GLU A 19 -6.18 4.20 25.31
N TRP A 20 -7.19 3.40 25.64
CA TRP A 20 -7.28 2.02 25.18
C TRP A 20 -7.81 1.97 23.73
N PRO A 21 -7.14 1.27 22.80
CA PRO A 21 -7.68 1.10 21.46
C PRO A 21 -8.82 0.08 21.45
N GLU A 22 -10.05 0.56 21.32
CA GLU A 22 -11.30 -0.24 21.32
C GLU A 22 -11.50 -1.13 20.07
N VAL A 23 -10.50 -1.25 19.20
CA VAL A 23 -10.66 -2.01 17.95
C VAL A 23 -10.73 -3.52 18.24
N ASP A 24 -11.75 -4.18 17.69
CA ASP A 24 -11.92 -5.64 17.76
C ASP A 24 -11.10 -6.35 16.67
N GLU A 25 -10.09 -7.11 17.09
CA GLU A 25 -9.22 -7.87 16.19
C GLU A 25 -9.91 -9.03 15.49
N ASP A 26 -10.97 -9.59 16.09
CA ASP A 26 -11.73 -10.69 15.49
C ASP A 26 -12.61 -10.18 14.35
N VAL A 27 -13.15 -8.97 14.47
CA VAL A 27 -13.84 -8.27 13.37
C VAL A 27 -12.88 -7.98 12.22
N LEU A 28 -11.67 -7.49 12.53
CA LEU A 28 -10.63 -7.29 11.50
C LEU A 28 -10.24 -8.60 10.81
N ALA A 29 -10.11 -9.69 11.58
CA ALA A 29 -9.81 -11.01 11.03
C ALA A 29 -10.95 -11.56 10.17
N GLU A 30 -12.20 -11.28 10.52
CA GLU A 30 -13.36 -11.65 9.70
C GLU A 30 -13.37 -10.90 8.36
N CYS A 31 -13.18 -9.59 8.40
CA CYS A 31 -13.04 -8.75 7.21
C CYS A 31 -11.89 -9.25 6.32
N GLN A 32 -10.74 -9.57 6.93
CA GLN A 32 -9.58 -10.13 6.23
C GLN A 32 -9.94 -11.43 5.50
N ARG A 33 -10.59 -12.39 6.19
CA ARG A 33 -11.04 -13.63 5.57
C ARG A 33 -12.05 -13.41 4.44
N ALA A 34 -12.94 -12.42 4.58
CA ALA A 34 -13.91 -12.09 3.53
C ALA A 34 -13.23 -11.58 2.26
N TRP A 35 -12.27 -10.66 2.38
CA TRP A 35 -11.49 -10.16 1.27
C TRP A 35 -10.62 -11.25 0.61
N GLY A 36 -10.00 -12.13 1.41
CA GLY A 36 -9.23 -13.27 0.89
C GLY A 36 -10.09 -14.27 0.11
N ARG A 37 -11.32 -14.56 0.58
CA ARG A 37 -12.28 -15.39 -0.18
C ARG A 37 -12.66 -14.74 -1.50
N TRP A 38 -12.96 -13.45 -1.49
CA TRP A 38 -13.34 -12.72 -2.70
C TRP A 38 -12.20 -12.69 -3.72
N PHE A 39 -10.95 -12.49 -3.26
CA PHE A 39 -9.76 -12.60 -4.11
C PHE A 39 -9.67 -13.97 -4.81
N GLY A 40 -9.85 -15.06 -4.04
CA GLY A 40 -9.85 -16.42 -4.58
C GLY A 40 -10.89 -16.62 -5.68
N VAL A 41 -12.14 -16.24 -5.39
CA VAL A 41 -13.27 -16.34 -6.35
C VAL A 41 -13.01 -15.52 -7.62
N ALA A 42 -12.53 -14.27 -7.48
CA ALA A 42 -12.24 -13.40 -8.61
C ALA A 42 -11.14 -13.99 -9.52
N LYS A 43 -10.10 -14.58 -8.90
CA LYS A 43 -9.00 -15.22 -9.64
C LYS A 43 -9.47 -16.47 -10.39
N ASP A 44 -10.27 -17.32 -9.75
CA ASP A 44 -10.79 -18.54 -10.35
C ASP A 44 -11.75 -18.21 -11.49
N GLN A 45 -12.69 -17.28 -11.27
CA GLN A 45 -13.64 -16.83 -12.30
C GLN A 45 -12.94 -16.26 -13.53
N ARG A 46 -11.83 -15.52 -13.34
CA ARG A 46 -11.02 -15.02 -14.45
C ARG A 46 -10.43 -16.17 -15.26
N ARG A 47 -9.76 -17.12 -14.59
CA ARG A 47 -9.14 -18.27 -15.24
C ARG A 47 -10.16 -19.08 -16.03
N ASP A 48 -11.33 -19.32 -15.45
CA ASP A 48 -12.37 -20.12 -16.08
C ASP A 48 -12.97 -19.39 -17.29
N SER A 49 -13.12 -18.06 -17.19
CA SER A 49 -13.58 -17.23 -18.32
C SER A 49 -12.55 -17.17 -19.45
N ASP A 50 -11.26 -17.02 -19.14
CA ASP A 50 -10.17 -17.07 -20.13
C ASP A 50 -10.16 -18.42 -20.87
N HIS A 51 -10.35 -19.52 -20.13
CA HIS A 51 -10.41 -20.86 -20.70
C HIS A 51 -11.62 -21.06 -21.63
N ALA A 52 -12.80 -20.57 -21.22
CA ALA A 52 -14.00 -20.63 -22.04
C ALA A 52 -13.82 -19.86 -23.36
N ILE A 53 -13.22 -18.68 -23.30
CA ILE A 53 -13.03 -17.82 -24.48
C ILE A 53 -12.00 -18.42 -25.43
N ALA A 54 -10.88 -18.95 -24.90
CA ALA A 54 -9.91 -19.67 -25.71
C ALA A 54 -10.54 -20.89 -26.41
N THR A 55 -11.47 -21.58 -25.74
CA THR A 55 -12.22 -22.69 -26.33
C THR A 55 -13.15 -22.21 -27.46
N MET A 56 -13.83 -21.08 -27.28
CA MET A 56 -14.69 -20.48 -28.30
C MET A 56 -13.90 -20.07 -29.54
N GLU A 57 -12.71 -19.46 -29.37
CA GLU A 57 -11.81 -19.10 -30.48
C GLU A 57 -11.26 -20.31 -31.23
N ALA A 58 -11.01 -21.41 -30.52
CA ALA A 58 -10.52 -22.65 -31.13
C ALA A 58 -11.59 -23.36 -31.98
N THR A 59 -12.87 -23.20 -31.64
CA THR A 59 -13.99 -23.92 -32.28
C THR A 59 -14.80 -23.09 -33.26
N ASN A 60 -14.77 -21.75 -33.17
CA ASN A 60 -15.58 -20.86 -34.01
C ASN A 60 -14.74 -19.71 -34.59
N ARG A 61 -15.12 -19.22 -35.77
CA ARG A 61 -14.58 -17.98 -36.34
C ARG A 61 -15.72 -17.11 -36.87
N SER A 62 -15.85 -15.92 -36.31
CA SER A 62 -16.76 -14.88 -36.79
C SER A 62 -16.22 -13.49 -36.42
N ASP A 63 -16.67 -12.47 -37.15
CA ASP A 63 -16.29 -11.08 -36.87
C ASP A 63 -16.78 -10.65 -35.48
N GLY A 64 -17.98 -11.08 -35.09
CA GLY A 64 -18.52 -10.83 -33.75
C GLY A 64 -17.70 -11.45 -32.62
N LEU A 65 -17.20 -12.68 -32.81
CA LEU A 65 -16.31 -13.33 -31.85
C LEU A 65 -14.97 -12.60 -31.74
N THR A 66 -14.43 -12.14 -32.87
CA THR A 66 -13.17 -11.39 -32.92
C THR A 66 -13.27 -10.07 -32.15
N GLU A 67 -14.37 -9.33 -32.32
CA GLU A 67 -14.61 -8.09 -31.55
C GLU A 67 -14.86 -8.37 -30.06
N PHE A 68 -15.58 -9.44 -29.74
CA PHE A 68 -15.78 -9.86 -28.35
C PHE A 68 -14.46 -10.21 -27.65
N VAL A 69 -13.58 -10.96 -28.30
CA VAL A 69 -12.26 -11.31 -27.75
C VAL A 69 -11.41 -10.06 -27.52
N ARG A 70 -11.41 -9.10 -28.46
CA ARG A 70 -10.73 -7.81 -28.24
C ARG A 70 -11.29 -7.05 -27.04
N TRP A 71 -12.61 -7.06 -26.86
CA TRP A 71 -13.25 -6.48 -25.69
C TRP A 71 -12.85 -7.21 -24.41
N TRP A 72 -12.89 -8.56 -24.40
CA TRP A 72 -12.45 -9.38 -23.28
C TRP A 72 -10.99 -9.12 -22.92
N GLY A 73 -10.15 -8.87 -23.92
CA GLY A 73 -8.79 -8.36 -23.79
C GLY A 73 -8.65 -7.25 -22.75
N ARG A 74 -9.62 -6.32 -22.71
CA ARG A 74 -9.62 -5.16 -21.79
C ARG A 74 -10.26 -5.46 -20.43
N VAL A 75 -10.99 -6.57 -20.29
CA VAL A 75 -11.79 -6.87 -19.09
C VAL A 75 -11.19 -8.01 -18.28
N GLY A 76 -10.80 -9.11 -18.91
CA GLY A 76 -10.41 -10.35 -18.24
C GLY A 76 -8.94 -10.71 -18.28
N THR A 77 -8.15 -10.16 -19.21
CA THR A 77 -6.74 -10.57 -19.36
C THR A 77 -5.83 -9.96 -18.29
N GLU A 78 -4.51 -10.13 -18.43
CA GLU A 78 -3.50 -9.69 -17.44
C GLU A 78 -3.46 -8.18 -17.17
N GLN A 79 -4.15 -7.37 -17.97
CA GLN A 79 -4.30 -5.92 -17.76
C GLN A 79 -5.76 -5.51 -17.59
N GLY A 80 -6.67 -6.48 -17.50
CA GLY A 80 -8.11 -6.23 -17.44
C GLY A 80 -8.63 -5.91 -16.03
N HIS A 81 -9.81 -5.30 -15.99
CA HIS A 81 -10.48 -4.90 -14.74
C HIS A 81 -10.66 -6.06 -13.74
N LEU A 82 -10.89 -7.30 -14.19
CA LEU A 82 -11.04 -8.44 -13.27
C LEU A 82 -9.76 -8.74 -12.49
N LEU A 83 -8.59 -8.60 -13.11
CA LEU A 83 -7.33 -8.75 -12.39
C LEU A 83 -7.09 -7.56 -11.46
N LEU A 84 -7.46 -6.35 -11.89
CA LEU A 84 -7.40 -5.16 -11.03
C LEU A 84 -8.22 -5.39 -9.75
N PHE A 85 -9.49 -5.79 -9.88
CA PHE A 85 -10.38 -6.10 -8.76
C PHE A 85 -9.84 -7.19 -7.84
N ALA A 86 -9.28 -8.27 -8.40
CA ALA A 86 -8.59 -9.28 -7.60
C ALA A 86 -7.38 -8.69 -6.85
N GLY A 87 -6.62 -7.80 -7.49
CA GLY A 87 -5.54 -7.05 -6.85
C GLY A 87 -6.04 -6.14 -5.71
N ILE A 88 -7.20 -5.49 -5.88
CA ILE A 88 -7.85 -4.70 -4.82
C ILE A 88 -8.19 -5.56 -3.61
N ALA A 89 -8.81 -6.72 -3.88
CA ALA A 89 -9.20 -7.68 -2.86
C ALA A 89 -8.00 -8.09 -1.99
N GLN A 90 -6.91 -8.43 -2.67
CA GLN A 90 -5.69 -8.87 -2.03
C GLN A 90 -5.01 -7.73 -1.26
N ALA A 91 -5.07 -6.49 -1.75
CA ALA A 91 -4.51 -5.33 -1.05
C ALA A 91 -5.29 -5.00 0.24
N MET A 92 -6.62 -5.15 0.21
CA MET A 92 -7.49 -4.97 1.38
C MET A 92 -7.24 -6.06 2.41
N GLU A 93 -7.13 -7.33 1.98
CA GLU A 93 -6.76 -8.45 2.84
C GLU A 93 -5.43 -8.15 3.58
N MET A 94 -4.40 -7.75 2.84
CA MET A 94 -3.07 -7.46 3.41
C MET A 94 -3.06 -6.27 4.36
N SER A 95 -3.80 -5.21 4.03
CA SER A 95 -3.93 -4.04 4.90
C SER A 95 -4.58 -4.40 6.24
N LEU A 96 -5.61 -5.27 6.22
CA LEU A 96 -6.27 -5.72 7.43
C LEU A 96 -5.36 -6.60 8.30
N VAL A 97 -4.53 -7.47 7.71
CA VAL A 97 -3.50 -8.21 8.45
C VAL A 97 -2.52 -7.25 9.13
N ALA A 98 -2.06 -6.23 8.40
CA ALA A 98 -1.13 -5.23 8.94
C ALA A 98 -1.75 -4.45 10.10
N SER A 99 -2.99 -3.98 9.95
CA SER A 99 -3.71 -3.25 11.00
C SER A 99 -3.98 -4.12 12.21
N GLN A 100 -4.37 -5.39 12.02
CA GLN A 100 -4.58 -6.32 13.13
C GLN A 100 -3.28 -6.53 13.91
N ALA A 101 -2.15 -6.72 13.23
CA ALA A 101 -0.86 -6.85 13.88
C ALA A 101 -0.53 -5.60 14.71
N GLN A 102 -0.69 -4.40 14.13
CA GLN A 102 -0.45 -3.11 14.80
C GLN A 102 -1.29 -2.94 16.08
N ILE A 103 -2.59 -3.26 16.02
CA ILE A 103 -3.50 -3.15 17.17
C ILE A 103 -3.09 -4.11 18.29
N VAL A 104 -2.74 -5.35 17.94
CA VAL A 104 -2.23 -6.32 18.91
C VAL A 104 -0.97 -5.80 19.60
N VAL A 105 -0.04 -5.18 18.88
CA VAL A 105 1.15 -4.56 19.50
C VAL A 105 0.78 -3.47 20.47
N MET A 106 -0.12 -2.58 20.03
CA MET A 106 -0.46 -1.38 20.80
C MET A 106 -1.14 -1.77 22.11
N LYS A 107 -2.11 -2.69 22.06
CA LYS A 107 -2.77 -3.23 23.25
C LYS A 107 -1.79 -3.97 24.14
N SER A 108 -0.93 -4.81 23.56
CA SER A 108 0.10 -5.53 24.31
C SER A 108 1.06 -4.61 25.06
N ALA A 109 1.50 -3.51 24.42
CA ALA A 109 2.33 -2.51 25.06
C ALA A 109 1.61 -1.79 26.21
N VAL A 110 0.33 -1.43 26.02
CA VAL A 110 -0.50 -0.82 27.08
C VAL A 110 -0.64 -1.78 28.26
N LEU A 111 -0.96 -3.06 28.01
CA LEU A 111 -1.06 -4.09 29.05
C LEU A 111 0.25 -4.29 29.80
N GLY A 112 1.38 -4.29 29.08
CA GLY A 112 2.71 -4.33 29.67
C GLY A 112 2.97 -3.13 30.60
N CYS A 113 2.49 -1.94 30.29
CA CYS A 113 2.72 -0.76 31.14
C CYS A 113 1.81 -0.67 32.38
N LEU A 114 0.71 -1.43 32.45
CA LEU A 114 -0.27 -1.36 33.55
C LEU A 114 0.34 -1.49 34.96
N PRO A 115 1.29 -2.42 35.23
CA PRO A 115 1.89 -2.55 36.55
C PRO A 115 2.65 -1.29 37.00
N SER A 116 3.43 -0.66 36.10
CA SER A 116 4.09 0.63 36.39
C SER A 116 3.08 1.76 36.60
N MET A 117 2.03 1.84 35.79
CA MET A 117 0.98 2.85 35.97
C MET A 117 0.30 2.72 37.33
N ARG A 118 0.08 1.47 37.79
CA ARG A 118 -0.43 1.20 39.14
C ARG A 118 0.53 1.65 40.24
N LEU A 119 1.84 1.45 40.07
CA LEU A 119 2.83 1.94 41.03
C LEU A 119 2.87 3.47 41.11
N ILE A 120 2.78 4.15 39.97
CA ILE A 120 2.69 5.62 39.91
C ILE A 120 1.45 6.09 40.69
N TYR A 121 0.29 5.52 40.35
CA TYR A 121 -0.98 5.84 41.03
C TYR A 121 -0.92 5.61 42.54
N MET A 122 -0.33 4.50 42.99
CA MET A 122 -0.19 4.20 44.42
C MET A 122 0.83 5.14 45.09
N SER A 123 1.94 5.50 44.42
CA SER A 123 2.97 6.38 44.98
C SER A 123 2.48 7.80 45.26
N GLU A 124 1.46 8.27 44.54
CA GLU A 124 0.83 9.57 44.76
C GLU A 124 -0.20 9.55 45.91
N THR A 125 -0.59 8.37 46.37
CA THR A 125 -1.67 8.18 47.38
C THR A 125 -1.16 7.67 48.73
N VAL A 126 0.12 7.29 48.85
CA VAL A 126 0.71 6.71 50.05
C VAL A 126 1.58 7.73 50.79
N ASP A 127 1.29 7.92 52.08
CA ASP A 127 2.16 8.64 53.02
C ASP A 127 3.34 7.72 53.39
N PHE A 128 4.59 8.17 53.25
CA PHE A 128 5.83 7.36 53.39
C PHE A 128 6.15 6.93 54.84
N GLY A 129 5.19 6.28 55.50
CA GLY A 129 5.31 5.64 56.81
C GLY A 129 5.58 4.13 56.73
N PRO A 130 5.16 3.31 57.74
CA PRO A 130 5.57 1.90 57.90
C PRO A 130 5.02 0.90 56.86
N GLY A 131 4.57 1.35 55.68
CA GLY A 131 4.09 0.52 54.55
C GLY A 131 5.02 0.51 53.33
N ALA A 132 6.22 1.12 53.42
CA ALA A 132 7.16 1.22 52.31
C ALA A 132 7.66 -0.15 51.79
N ASP A 133 7.77 -1.14 52.68
CA ASP A 133 8.26 -2.48 52.34
C ASP A 133 7.23 -3.25 51.48
N GLU A 134 5.93 -3.14 51.78
CA GLU A 134 4.86 -3.69 50.94
C GLU A 134 4.81 -3.03 49.55
N LEU A 135 5.18 -1.74 49.46
CA LEU A 135 5.25 -1.00 48.20
C LEU A 135 6.41 -1.47 47.32
N VAL A 136 7.54 -1.83 47.93
CA VAL A 136 8.72 -2.39 47.26
C VAL A 136 8.45 -3.82 46.76
N ASP A 137 7.78 -4.64 47.56
CA ASP A 137 7.39 -6.00 47.17
C ASP A 137 6.34 -5.99 46.05
N ALA A 138 5.34 -5.09 46.15
CA ALA A 138 4.38 -4.87 45.07
C ALA A 138 5.05 -4.33 43.80
N GLY A 139 6.04 -3.43 43.93
CA GLY A 139 6.83 -2.92 42.82
C GLY A 139 7.67 -3.99 42.12
N THR A 140 8.26 -4.88 42.89
CA THR A 140 9.04 -6.01 42.36
C THR A 140 8.15 -7.02 41.65
N ALA A 141 7.00 -7.37 42.24
CA ALA A 141 6.01 -8.26 41.60
C ALA A 141 5.44 -7.65 40.30
N ALA A 142 5.19 -6.34 40.30
CA ALA A 142 4.78 -5.59 39.11
C ALA A 142 5.82 -5.63 37.99
N ALA A 143 7.11 -5.48 38.31
CA ALA A 143 8.21 -5.59 37.35
C ALA A 143 8.30 -7.00 36.73
N TYR A 144 8.10 -8.06 37.53
CA TYR A 144 8.05 -9.43 37.01
C TYR A 144 6.85 -9.68 36.08
N GLN A 145 5.67 -9.19 36.44
CA GLN A 145 4.49 -9.28 35.57
C GLN A 145 4.68 -8.49 34.26
N GLN A 146 5.42 -7.39 34.31
CA GLN A 146 5.81 -6.62 33.14
C GLN A 146 6.69 -7.40 32.17
N VAL A 147 7.70 -8.10 32.69
CA VAL A 147 8.59 -8.92 31.88
C VAL A 147 7.82 -10.08 31.23
N GLU A 148 6.92 -10.74 31.96
CA GLU A 148 6.10 -11.82 31.39
C GLU A 148 5.06 -11.31 30.37
N ALA A 149 4.45 -10.15 30.61
CA ALA A 149 3.54 -9.52 29.63
C ALA A 149 4.29 -9.14 28.35
N LEU A 150 5.50 -8.57 28.47
CA LEU A 150 6.35 -8.23 27.33
C LEU A 150 6.74 -9.48 26.53
N LYS A 151 7.06 -10.58 27.23
CA LYS A 151 7.40 -11.88 26.62
C LYS A 151 6.21 -12.49 25.85
N ALA A 152 5.02 -12.53 26.45
CA ALA A 152 3.81 -13.01 25.77
C ALA A 152 3.47 -12.17 24.53
N SER A 153 3.65 -10.86 24.62
CA SER A 153 3.49 -9.92 23.51
C SER A 153 4.47 -10.21 22.37
N MET A 154 5.71 -10.53 22.73
CA MET A 154 6.75 -10.91 21.77
C MET A 154 6.41 -12.24 21.09
N ASP A 155 5.96 -13.26 21.82
CA ASP A 155 5.58 -14.57 21.27
C ASP A 155 4.42 -14.49 20.26
N ILE A 156 3.43 -13.63 20.50
CA ILE A 156 2.35 -13.36 19.54
C ILE A 156 2.92 -12.73 18.26
N TRP A 157 3.84 -11.77 18.41
CA TRP A 157 4.57 -11.17 17.30
C TRP A 157 5.36 -12.19 16.48
N LEU A 158 6.10 -13.08 17.13
CA LEU A 158 6.86 -14.15 16.46
C LEU A 158 5.92 -15.09 15.71
N THR A 159 4.75 -15.40 16.29
CA THR A 159 3.73 -16.24 15.65
C THR A 159 3.19 -15.60 14.38
N VAL A 160 2.86 -14.30 14.41
CA VAL A 160 2.41 -13.56 13.22
C VAL A 160 3.50 -13.53 12.15
N LEU A 161 4.74 -13.22 12.52
CA LEU A 161 5.88 -13.20 11.60
C LEU A 161 6.13 -14.57 10.96
N SER A 162 6.00 -15.66 11.72
CA SER A 162 6.14 -17.02 11.22
C SER A 162 5.06 -17.38 10.18
N LYS A 163 3.79 -17.00 10.43
CA LYS A 163 2.68 -17.20 9.49
C LYS A 163 2.87 -16.41 8.19
N LEU A 164 3.61 -15.31 8.25
CA LEU A 164 3.99 -14.50 7.10
C LEU A 164 5.29 -14.98 6.42
N GLY A 165 5.91 -16.06 6.91
CA GLY A 165 7.15 -16.63 6.36
C GLY A 165 8.40 -15.81 6.65
N VAL A 166 8.38 -14.97 7.69
CA VAL A 166 9.50 -14.09 8.06
C VAL A 166 10.44 -14.81 9.04
N PRO A 167 11.74 -14.93 8.75
CA PRO A 167 12.70 -15.51 9.68
C PRO A 167 12.91 -14.59 10.90
N VAL A 168 12.80 -15.18 12.09
CA VAL A 168 12.59 -14.45 13.36
C VAL A 168 13.89 -14.18 14.15
N ALA A 169 15.06 -14.54 13.61
CA ALA A 169 16.32 -14.26 14.29
C ALA A 169 16.66 -12.75 14.25
N GLY A 170 16.63 -12.06 15.41
CA GLY A 170 17.12 -10.68 15.59
C GLY A 170 16.08 -9.55 15.40
N ALA A 171 14.82 -9.76 15.80
CA ALA A 171 13.70 -8.91 15.40
C ALA A 171 13.29 -7.83 16.42
N GLU A 172 13.94 -6.67 16.38
CA GLU A 172 13.41 -5.42 16.99
C GLU A 172 13.23 -4.31 15.93
N GLY A 173 14.04 -4.30 14.86
CA GLY A 173 13.87 -3.41 13.69
C GLY A 173 13.32 -4.10 12.42
N LEU A 174 13.25 -5.43 12.42
CA LEU A 174 12.93 -6.23 11.22
C LEU A 174 11.43 -6.36 10.96
N ALA A 175 10.56 -6.16 11.94
CA ALA A 175 9.14 -6.47 11.81
C ALA A 175 8.39 -5.54 10.82
N LEU A 176 8.55 -4.22 10.95
CA LEU A 176 8.00 -3.25 9.99
C LEU A 176 8.68 -3.36 8.62
N GLY A 177 10.00 -3.60 8.60
CA GLY A 177 10.77 -3.79 7.36
C GLY A 177 10.39 -5.06 6.60
N ALA A 178 10.10 -6.16 7.30
CA ALA A 178 9.67 -7.43 6.73
C ALA A 178 8.20 -7.37 6.28
N LEU A 179 7.31 -6.72 7.04
CA LEU A 179 5.94 -6.46 6.62
C LEU A 179 5.94 -5.64 5.31
N ALA A 180 6.75 -4.57 5.27
CA ALA A 180 6.95 -3.79 4.05
C ALA A 180 7.55 -4.60 2.90
N LYS A 181 8.47 -5.54 3.18
CA LYS A 181 9.07 -6.43 2.17
C LYS A 181 8.05 -7.44 1.61
N VAL A 182 7.18 -8.00 2.45
CA VAL A 182 6.10 -8.93 2.06
C VAL A 182 5.01 -8.20 1.27
N ILE A 183 4.66 -6.99 1.68
CA ILE A 183 3.76 -6.11 0.91
C ILE A 183 4.39 -5.80 -0.44
N ARG A 184 5.67 -5.39 -0.48
CA ARG A 184 6.39 -5.08 -1.73
C ARG A 184 6.64 -6.29 -2.65
N SER A 185 6.71 -7.52 -2.12
CA SER A 185 6.98 -8.73 -2.91
C SER A 185 5.72 -9.36 -3.53
N ARG A 186 4.52 -8.86 -3.20
CA ARG A 186 3.25 -9.33 -3.77
C ARG A 186 2.92 -8.58 -5.08
N PRO A 187 2.25 -9.23 -6.06
CA PRO A 187 2.14 -8.74 -7.45
C PRO A 187 1.49 -7.36 -7.61
N ILE A 188 0.69 -6.93 -6.63
CA ILE A 188 -0.12 -5.71 -6.66
C ILE A 188 0.75 -4.44 -6.69
N HIS A 189 1.95 -4.49 -6.11
CA HIS A 189 2.90 -3.37 -6.10
C HIS A 189 3.98 -3.47 -7.19
N ALA A 190 3.97 -4.56 -7.96
CA ALA A 190 4.96 -4.82 -9.00
C ALA A 190 4.48 -4.43 -10.41
N SER A 191 3.21 -4.02 -10.58
CA SER A 191 2.78 -3.46 -11.87
C SER A 191 3.47 -2.12 -12.10
N ARG A 192 4.04 -1.93 -13.30
CA ARG A 192 4.65 -0.65 -13.72
C ARG A 192 3.71 0.54 -13.54
N GLU A 193 2.41 0.26 -13.57
CA GLU A 193 1.34 1.25 -13.51
C GLU A 193 1.05 1.76 -12.10
N ARG A 194 1.58 1.11 -11.04
CA ARG A 194 1.44 1.47 -9.61
C ARG A 194 0.05 2.06 -9.32
N VAL A 195 -0.94 1.21 -9.03
CA VAL A 195 -2.33 1.64 -8.75
C VAL A 195 -2.35 2.86 -7.82
N GLN A 196 -2.63 4.04 -8.38
CA GLN A 196 -2.74 5.29 -7.62
C GLN A 196 -4.20 5.43 -7.19
N TRP A 197 -4.50 4.78 -6.08
CA TRP A 197 -5.78 4.87 -5.41
C TRP A 197 -6.14 6.34 -5.15
N HIS A 198 -7.34 6.76 -5.54
CA HIS A 198 -7.96 8.07 -5.25
C HIS A 198 -7.59 9.26 -6.14
N GLN A 199 -7.05 9.06 -7.35
CA GLN A 199 -6.89 10.18 -8.28
C GLN A 199 -8.14 10.39 -9.13
N ARG A 200 -8.62 11.64 -9.19
CA ARG A 200 -9.69 12.07 -10.11
C ARG A 200 -9.31 11.72 -11.57
N PRO A 201 -10.29 11.55 -12.47
CA PRO A 201 -10.03 11.32 -13.90
C PRO A 201 -9.00 12.29 -14.47
N ILE A 202 -8.19 11.85 -15.43
CA ILE A 202 -7.08 12.68 -15.94
C ILE A 202 -7.58 13.98 -16.55
N GLN A 203 -8.76 13.98 -17.16
CA GLN A 203 -9.43 15.14 -17.74
C GLN A 203 -9.60 16.25 -16.69
N GLU A 204 -10.13 15.91 -15.52
CA GLU A 204 -10.32 16.86 -14.42
C GLU A 204 -9.00 17.40 -13.89
N ARG A 205 -8.00 16.51 -13.74
CA ARG A 205 -6.68 16.89 -13.23
C ARG A 205 -5.94 17.80 -14.20
N LEU A 206 -6.06 17.55 -15.50
CA LEU A 206 -5.47 18.37 -16.55
C LEU A 206 -6.12 19.74 -16.65
N ALA A 207 -7.42 19.87 -16.36
CA ALA A 207 -8.07 21.19 -16.32
C ALA A 207 -7.38 22.12 -15.30
N SER A 208 -7.05 21.58 -14.11
CA SER A 208 -6.33 22.31 -13.04
C SER A 208 -4.79 22.22 -13.10
N ALA A 209 -4.23 21.44 -14.02
CA ALA A 209 -2.79 21.18 -14.04
C ALA A 209 -1.99 22.44 -14.41
N GLN A 210 -0.85 22.61 -13.75
CA GLN A 210 0.07 23.70 -14.04
C GLN A 210 0.68 23.51 -15.44
N VAL A 211 0.67 24.58 -16.24
CA VAL A 211 1.38 24.60 -17.53
C VAL A 211 2.88 24.73 -17.26
N TRP A 212 3.63 23.73 -17.71
CA TRP A 212 5.08 23.73 -17.65
C TRP A 212 5.66 24.37 -18.91
N THR A 213 6.33 25.52 -18.73
CA THR A 213 6.92 26.29 -19.84
C THR A 213 8.39 25.96 -20.10
N GLY A 214 9.00 25.08 -19.28
CA GLY A 214 10.35 24.53 -19.50
C GLY A 214 11.47 25.56 -19.48
N ARG A 215 11.95 25.97 -18.30
CA ARG A 215 13.27 26.65 -18.21
C ARG A 215 14.39 25.61 -18.17
N GLY A 216 15.16 25.51 -19.25
CA GLY A 216 16.40 24.72 -19.36
C GLY A 216 16.60 24.07 -20.73
N SER A 217 17.86 23.80 -21.11
CA SER A 217 18.34 23.36 -22.43
C SER A 217 17.79 22.03 -22.98
N SER A 218 16.87 21.37 -22.29
CA SER A 218 16.33 20.06 -22.69
C SER A 218 14.80 19.98 -22.82
N GLY A 219 14.04 21.00 -22.39
CA GLY A 219 12.56 20.99 -22.49
C GLY A 219 11.86 19.83 -21.75
N LYS A 220 12.57 19.13 -20.84
CA LYS A 220 12.06 17.98 -20.09
C LYS A 220 11.21 18.44 -18.90
N PHE A 221 10.26 17.60 -18.48
CA PHE A 221 9.57 17.79 -17.20
C PHE A 221 10.58 17.63 -16.05
N PRO A 222 10.41 18.37 -14.94
CA PRO A 222 11.28 18.23 -13.80
C PRO A 222 11.12 16.84 -13.20
N ALA A 223 12.20 16.30 -12.67
CA ALA A 223 12.20 14.97 -12.07
C ALA A 223 11.38 14.93 -10.75
N TRP A 224 11.20 16.11 -10.14
CA TRP A 224 10.46 16.35 -8.91
C TRP A 224 9.46 17.48 -9.10
N ALA A 225 8.27 17.35 -8.51
CA ALA A 225 7.24 18.39 -8.42
C ALA A 225 6.48 18.25 -7.10
N SER A 226 5.42 19.04 -6.90
CA SER A 226 4.56 18.87 -5.73
C SER A 226 4.00 17.43 -5.67
N PRO A 227 3.80 16.87 -4.46
CA PRO A 227 3.16 15.56 -4.29
C PRO A 227 1.87 15.44 -5.10
N CYS A 228 1.71 14.32 -5.81
CA CYS A 228 0.55 13.99 -6.65
C CYS A 228 0.24 14.97 -7.79
N ALA A 229 1.19 15.86 -8.13
CA ALA A 229 0.98 16.88 -9.16
C ALA A 229 0.80 16.28 -10.57
N VAL A 230 0.17 17.08 -11.43
CA VAL A 230 0.20 16.91 -12.88
C VAL A 230 0.76 18.18 -13.48
N LEU A 231 1.79 18.05 -14.30
CA LEU A 231 2.32 19.14 -15.11
C LEU A 231 1.96 18.87 -16.56
N LYS A 232 1.45 19.87 -17.29
CA LYS A 232 1.10 19.73 -18.71
C LYS A 232 1.89 20.69 -19.57
N ARG A 233 2.13 20.30 -20.81
CA ARG A 233 2.56 21.20 -21.88
C ARG A 233 1.41 21.39 -22.84
N VAL A 234 1.28 22.62 -23.31
CA VAL A 234 0.29 23.00 -24.30
C VAL A 234 0.99 23.50 -25.55
N ASP A 235 0.41 23.23 -26.69
CA ASP A 235 0.77 23.90 -27.93
C ASP A 235 0.35 25.39 -27.82
N PRO A 236 1.29 26.34 -27.98
CA PRO A 236 0.98 27.76 -27.87
C PRO A 236 0.06 28.29 -28.97
N GLN A 237 -0.05 27.60 -30.11
CA GLN A 237 -0.90 28.00 -31.23
C GLN A 237 -2.34 27.50 -31.07
N THR A 238 -2.51 26.23 -30.68
CA THR A 238 -3.83 25.58 -30.60
C THR A 238 -4.40 25.55 -29.19
N GLY A 239 -3.57 25.75 -28.16
CA GLY A 239 -3.94 25.59 -26.75
C GLY A 239 -4.12 24.13 -26.31
N MET A 240 -3.96 23.16 -27.22
CA MET A 240 -4.15 21.74 -26.92
C MET A 240 -3.00 21.17 -26.11
N VAL A 241 -3.30 20.21 -25.23
CA VAL A 241 -2.27 19.50 -24.45
C VAL A 241 -1.46 18.61 -25.39
N THR A 242 -0.14 18.78 -25.39
CA THR A 242 0.77 17.98 -26.22
C THR A 242 1.37 16.81 -25.46
N ASN A 243 1.67 17.01 -24.17
CA ASN A 243 2.07 15.96 -23.25
C ASN A 243 1.86 16.41 -21.79
N TYR A 244 1.85 15.45 -20.87
CA TYR A 244 1.78 15.73 -19.44
C TYR A 244 2.59 14.70 -18.63
N ALA A 245 3.05 15.11 -17.45
CA ALA A 245 3.74 14.27 -16.49
C ALA A 245 2.93 14.13 -15.20
N VAL A 246 2.93 12.92 -14.65
CA VAL A 246 2.27 12.59 -13.38
C VAL A 246 3.32 12.30 -12.32
N TYR A 247 3.07 12.79 -11.11
CA TYR A 247 3.96 12.63 -9.96
C TYR A 247 3.30 11.80 -8.85
N ASP A 248 4.09 11.05 -8.08
CA ASP A 248 3.60 10.27 -6.93
C ASP A 248 3.44 11.11 -5.65
N ALA A 249 3.01 10.46 -4.57
CA ALA A 249 2.81 11.08 -3.25
C ALA A 249 4.09 11.66 -2.62
N GLN A 250 5.28 11.31 -3.14
CA GLN A 250 6.55 11.88 -2.73
C GLN A 250 7.01 12.99 -3.70
N GLY A 251 6.23 13.31 -4.72
CA GLY A 251 6.55 14.32 -5.72
C GLY A 251 7.50 13.83 -6.81
N LYS A 252 7.66 12.51 -6.99
CA LYS A 252 8.54 11.90 -7.99
C LYS A 252 7.80 11.67 -9.30
N ILE A 253 8.41 11.97 -10.44
CA ILE A 253 7.81 11.68 -11.76
C ILE A 253 7.62 10.17 -11.94
N VAL A 254 6.40 9.70 -12.18
CA VAL A 254 6.13 8.26 -12.39
C VAL A 254 5.97 7.91 -13.85
N ARG A 255 5.33 8.80 -14.62
CA ARG A 255 5.09 8.61 -16.05
C ARG A 255 4.90 9.94 -16.75
N ARG A 256 5.19 9.94 -18.04
CA ARG A 256 4.84 10.99 -18.99
C ARG A 256 3.94 10.38 -20.06
N VAL A 257 2.87 11.08 -20.42
CA VAL A 257 2.02 10.71 -21.54
C VAL A 257 2.20 11.74 -22.64
N ASP A 258 2.66 11.29 -23.79
CA ASP A 258 2.86 12.09 -24.98
C ASP A 258 1.67 11.88 -25.91
N LEU A 259 0.86 12.92 -26.11
CA LEU A 259 -0.36 12.87 -26.92
C LEU A 259 -0.07 13.16 -28.39
N THR A 260 0.96 13.97 -28.65
CA THR A 260 1.46 14.29 -29.99
C THR A 260 2.99 14.32 -29.99
N GLY A 261 3.58 14.18 -31.18
CA GLY A 261 5.03 14.21 -31.38
C GLY A 261 5.63 12.85 -31.72
N ASN A 262 6.95 12.73 -31.54
CA ASN A 262 7.73 11.58 -32.01
C ASN A 262 7.38 10.29 -31.28
N ALA A 263 7.51 9.16 -31.99
CA ALA A 263 7.41 7.84 -31.40
C ALA A 263 8.57 7.55 -30.43
N HIS A 264 8.33 6.64 -29.49
CA HIS A 264 9.33 6.18 -28.54
C HIS A 264 9.50 4.65 -28.60
N PRO A 265 10.70 4.12 -28.37
CA PRO A 265 10.93 2.68 -28.42
C PRO A 265 10.18 1.95 -27.30
N SER A 266 9.76 0.71 -27.58
CA SER A 266 9.33 -0.28 -26.60
C SER A 266 10.46 -1.26 -26.26
N ALA A 267 10.30 -2.06 -25.21
CA ALA A 267 11.19 -3.16 -24.84
C ALA A 267 11.35 -4.20 -25.95
N GLN A 268 10.35 -4.31 -26.83
CA GLN A 268 10.39 -5.18 -28.01
C GLN A 268 11.12 -4.54 -29.20
N ARG A 269 11.80 -3.39 -28.99
CA ARG A 269 12.51 -2.58 -30.01
C ARG A 269 11.63 -2.18 -31.19
N ARG A 270 10.33 -2.05 -30.97
CA ARG A 270 9.39 -1.45 -31.91
C ARG A 270 9.01 -0.05 -31.42
N ASP A 271 8.99 0.91 -32.33
CA ASP A 271 8.55 2.26 -32.01
C ASP A 271 7.05 2.29 -31.73
N VAL A 272 6.68 2.97 -30.66
CA VAL A 272 5.30 3.20 -30.23
C VAL A 272 4.93 4.64 -30.60
N PRO A 273 3.99 4.84 -31.53
CA PRO A 273 3.56 6.17 -31.94
C PRO A 273 2.80 6.87 -30.82
N THR A 274 2.75 8.20 -30.84
CA THR A 274 1.82 8.96 -29.99
C THR A 274 0.37 8.69 -30.42
N PRO A 275 -0.59 8.60 -29.47
CA PRO A 275 -0.42 8.81 -28.04
C PRO A 275 0.20 7.60 -27.31
N HIS A 276 1.25 7.85 -26.53
CA HIS A 276 1.95 6.81 -25.76
C HIS A 276 2.33 7.28 -24.35
N THR A 277 2.65 6.31 -23.49
CA THR A 277 3.04 6.50 -22.11
C THR A 277 4.46 5.99 -21.90
N GLN A 278 5.32 6.86 -21.37
CA GLN A 278 6.69 6.57 -20.95
C GLN A 278 6.76 6.53 -19.43
N PHE A 279 7.21 5.41 -18.87
CA PHE A 279 7.42 5.27 -17.42
C PHE A 279 8.80 5.77 -17.00
N TYR A 280 8.93 6.13 -15.73
CA TYR A 280 10.18 6.55 -15.12
C TYR A 280 10.58 5.59 -14.01
N SER A 281 11.86 5.20 -14.02
CA SER A 281 12.45 4.38 -12.97
C SER A 281 13.29 5.24 -12.03
N PHE A 282 13.25 4.89 -10.74
CA PHE A 282 14.02 5.52 -9.68
C PHE A 282 15.04 4.53 -9.13
N ASN A 283 16.32 4.85 -9.32
CA ASN A 283 17.42 4.12 -8.70
C ASN A 283 18.10 5.00 -7.67
N GLN A 284 18.38 4.44 -6.48
CA GLN A 284 19.15 5.12 -5.44
C GLN A 284 20.55 4.51 -5.40
N HIS A 285 21.57 5.34 -5.55
CA HIS A 285 22.97 4.94 -5.43
C HIS A 285 23.68 5.95 -4.53
N GLU A 286 24.32 5.49 -3.45
CA GLU A 286 25.08 6.32 -2.51
C GLU A 286 24.28 7.54 -1.99
N GLY A 287 23.01 7.32 -1.65
CA GLY A 287 22.13 8.39 -1.14
C GLY A 287 21.63 9.39 -2.20
N ARG A 288 22.04 9.25 -3.46
CA ARG A 288 21.56 10.08 -4.58
C ARG A 288 20.51 9.33 -5.41
N TYR A 289 19.49 10.06 -5.83
CA TYR A 289 18.44 9.53 -6.70
C TYR A 289 18.76 9.80 -8.16
N PHE A 290 18.74 8.75 -8.97
CA PHE A 290 18.89 8.78 -10.41
C PHE A 290 17.55 8.43 -11.05
N ILE A 291 17.09 9.32 -11.91
CA ILE A 291 15.78 9.24 -12.55
C ILE A 291 16.03 9.08 -14.04
N SER A 292 15.58 7.95 -14.57
CA SER A 292 15.74 7.62 -15.98
C SER A 292 14.39 7.23 -16.58
N PRO A 293 14.06 7.69 -17.80
CA PRO A 293 12.96 7.11 -18.54
C PRO A 293 13.25 5.62 -18.74
N ASP A 294 12.26 4.78 -18.47
CA ASP A 294 12.28 3.37 -18.83
C ASP A 294 12.33 3.27 -20.36
N PRO A 295 13.18 2.43 -20.97
CA PRO A 295 13.22 2.28 -22.43
C PRO A 295 11.95 1.67 -23.03
N ASP A 296 10.98 1.26 -22.23
CA ASP A 296 9.75 0.61 -22.70
C ASP A 296 8.53 1.54 -22.65
N ALA A 297 8.29 2.28 -23.74
CA ALA A 297 7.02 2.98 -23.92
C ALA A 297 5.90 2.00 -24.30
N ARG A 298 4.67 2.32 -23.91
CA ARG A 298 3.45 1.61 -24.36
C ARG A 298 2.41 2.58 -24.94
N PRO A 299 1.46 2.13 -25.78
CA PRO A 299 0.33 2.95 -26.17
C PRO A 299 -0.39 3.53 -24.94
N ALA A 300 -0.83 4.78 -25.04
CA ALA A 300 -1.63 5.40 -23.98
C ALA A 300 -2.99 4.71 -23.88
N THR A 301 -3.50 4.50 -22.67
CA THR A 301 -4.85 3.95 -22.48
C THR A 301 -5.91 5.04 -22.74
N PRO A 302 -7.17 4.68 -23.00
CA PRO A 302 -8.26 5.65 -23.16
C PRO A 302 -8.39 6.62 -21.97
N GLU A 303 -8.13 6.13 -20.75
CA GLU A 303 -8.19 6.92 -19.52
C GLU A 303 -7.00 7.88 -19.35
N GLU A 304 -5.95 7.73 -20.18
CA GLU A 304 -4.78 8.60 -20.22
C GLU A 304 -4.91 9.68 -21.31
N ILE A 305 -5.90 9.57 -22.20
CA ILE A 305 -6.13 10.52 -23.30
C ILE A 305 -7.22 11.51 -22.85
N PRO A 306 -6.95 12.84 -22.87
CA PRO A 306 -7.90 13.86 -22.43
C PRO A 306 -9.16 13.94 -23.30
#